data_AF-A0A7X6XKD7-F1
#
_entry.id   AF-A0A7X6XKD7-F1
#
_cell.length_a   1.000
_cell.length_b   1.000
_cell.length_c   1.000
_cell.angle_alpha   90.00
_cell.angle_beta   90.00
_cell.angle_gamma   90.00
#
_symmetry.space_group_name_H-M   'P 1'
#
loop_
_entity.id
_entity.type
_entity.pdbx_description
1 polymer ?
#
loop_
_entity_poly.entity_id
_entity_poly.type
_entity_poly.pdbx_seq_one_letter_code
_entity_poly.pdbx_strand_id
1 'polypeptide(L)'
;MRIERPLIAAPLPPQAPRVQASVPDGPTARPEPTQPSSSFGRLLHESVQEVNQLQLEADAAAERVSTGQVEDLHTAVIAMQRASLALDLTVQVRNKAIEAYQEIMRMQF
;
A
#
# COMPACT_ATOMS: atom_id res chain seq x y z
N MET A 1 27.35 -43.18 57.27
CA MET A 1 26.04 -43.87 57.35
C MET A 1 25.22 -43.42 56.14
N ARG A 2 24.70 -44.29 55.24
CA ARG A 2 23.64 -45.31 55.43
C ARG A 2 22.34 -44.65 55.93
N ILE A 3 21.18 -44.65 55.24
CA ILE A 3 20.72 -45.14 53.91
C ILE A 3 19.34 -44.44 53.58
N GLU A 4 18.61 -44.50 52.44
CA GLU A 4 18.64 -45.14 51.09
C GLU A 4 18.13 -44.15 49.98
N ARG A 5 17.94 -44.61 48.73
CA ARG A 5 16.91 -44.13 47.76
C ARG A 5 16.25 -45.37 47.13
N PRO A 6 14.90 -45.51 47.13
CA PRO A 6 14.09 -45.37 45.89
C PRO A 6 12.85 -44.44 46.12
N LEU A 7 12.24 -43.74 45.15
CA LEU A 7 11.70 -44.07 43.82
C LEU A 7 10.29 -44.71 43.85
N ILE A 8 9.43 -44.29 42.90
CA ILE A 8 7.98 -44.61 42.74
C ILE A 8 7.08 -43.81 43.72
N ALA A 9 6.03 -43.05 43.37
CA ALA A 9 5.48 -42.39 42.16
C ALA A 9 3.95 -42.57 42.12
N ALA A 10 3.20 -41.48 42.29
CA ALA A 10 1.80 -41.35 41.89
C ALA A 10 1.54 -39.85 41.56
N PRO A 11 0.87 -39.51 40.44
CA PRO A 11 0.69 -38.11 40.05
C PRO A 11 -0.46 -37.43 40.82
N LEU A 12 -0.25 -36.18 41.22
CA LEU A 12 -1.34 -35.31 41.67
C LEU A 12 -2.20 -34.89 40.46
N PRO A 13 -3.53 -34.75 40.62
CA PRO A 13 -4.41 -34.32 39.54
C PRO A 13 -4.13 -32.86 39.12
N PRO A 14 -4.27 -32.51 37.83
CA PRO A 14 -4.02 -31.16 37.35
C PRO A 14 -5.09 -30.20 37.89
N GLN A 15 -4.69 -29.28 38.78
CA GLN A 15 -5.57 -28.19 39.19
C GLN A 15 -5.67 -27.16 38.07
N ALA A 16 -6.81 -27.15 37.37
CA ALA A 16 -7.09 -26.17 36.33
C ALA A 16 -7.14 -24.74 36.92
N PRO A 17 -6.43 -23.75 36.35
CA PRO A 17 -6.54 -22.37 36.78
C PRO A 17 -7.96 -21.85 36.58
N ARG A 18 -8.61 -21.39 37.66
CA ARG A 18 -9.92 -20.71 37.59
C ARG A 18 -9.74 -19.30 37.04
N VAL A 19 -9.57 -19.18 35.73
CA VAL A 19 -9.58 -17.89 35.03
C VAL A 19 -10.97 -17.27 35.20
N GLN A 20 -11.04 -16.13 35.86
CA GLN A 20 -12.31 -15.44 36.10
C GLN A 20 -12.73 -14.71 34.83
N ALA A 21 -13.86 -15.11 34.24
CA ALA A 21 -14.49 -14.41 33.13
C ALA A 21 -15.19 -13.14 33.62
N SER A 22 -14.41 -12.13 34.01
CA SER A 22 -14.91 -10.77 34.22
C SER A 22 -15.24 -10.14 32.87
N VAL A 23 -16.52 -10.15 32.49
CA VAL A 23 -17.02 -9.52 31.25
C VAL A 23 -17.47 -8.09 31.58
N PRO A 24 -16.77 -7.04 31.12
CA PRO A 24 -17.31 -5.69 31.12
C PRO A 24 -18.25 -5.51 29.91
N ASP A 25 -19.46 -5.01 30.15
CA ASP A 25 -20.44 -4.75 29.10
C ASP A 25 -20.30 -3.32 28.56
N GLY A 26 -19.97 -3.21 27.26
CA GLY A 26 -19.93 -1.96 26.52
C GLY A 26 -18.76 -1.00 26.85
N PRO A 27 -18.65 0.12 26.11
CA PRO A 27 -19.44 0.46 24.93
C PRO A 27 -19.01 -0.32 23.69
N THR A 28 -19.90 -0.45 22.71
CA THR A 28 -19.52 -0.89 21.37
C THR A 28 -18.48 0.06 20.79
N ALA A 29 -17.40 -0.50 20.22
CA ALA A 29 -16.47 0.25 19.39
C ALA A 29 -17.20 0.71 18.12
N ARG A 30 -17.86 1.87 18.21
CA ARG A 30 -18.46 2.59 17.09
C ARG A 30 -17.40 2.67 15.99
N PRO A 31 -17.61 2.11 14.80
CA PRO A 31 -16.63 2.23 13.73
C PRO A 31 -16.42 3.71 13.48
N GLU A 32 -15.16 4.16 13.54
CA GLU A 32 -14.85 5.52 13.12
C GLU A 32 -15.31 5.70 11.67
N PRO A 33 -15.80 6.89 11.31
CA PRO A 33 -16.06 7.22 9.92
C PRO A 33 -14.72 7.33 9.18
N THR A 34 -14.17 6.19 8.74
CA THR A 34 -13.05 6.11 7.80
C THR A 34 -13.41 6.97 6.59
N GLN A 35 -12.86 8.18 6.52
CA GLN A 35 -13.21 9.20 5.51
C GLN A 35 -12.74 8.75 4.13
N PRO A 36 -13.59 8.12 3.29
CA PRO A 36 -13.12 7.31 2.17
C PRO A 36 -13.00 8.12 0.87
N SER A 37 -13.39 9.39 0.90
CA SER A 37 -13.53 10.27 -0.27
C SER A 37 -12.30 11.13 -0.57
N SER A 38 -11.44 11.43 0.42
CA SER A 38 -10.24 12.27 0.19
C SER A 38 -8.99 11.51 -0.22
N SER A 39 -8.98 10.18 -0.07
CA SER A 39 -7.79 9.33 -0.32
C SER A 39 -7.52 9.15 -1.82
N PHE A 40 -8.50 8.67 -2.60
CA PHE A 40 -8.31 8.41 -4.02
C PHE A 40 -7.98 9.68 -4.82
N GLY A 41 -8.68 10.79 -4.56
CA GLY A 41 -8.41 12.06 -5.22
C GLY A 41 -7.01 12.63 -4.91
N ARG A 42 -6.48 12.38 -3.70
CA ARG A 42 -5.11 12.74 -3.34
C ARG A 42 -4.09 11.85 -4.05
N LEU A 43 -4.27 10.53 -4.00
CA LEU A 43 -3.39 9.57 -4.70
C LEU A 43 -3.33 9.84 -6.20
N LEU A 44 -4.48 10.13 -6.85
CA LEU A 44 -4.53 10.49 -8.26
C LEU A 44 -3.77 11.80 -8.55
N HIS A 45 -3.84 12.79 -7.66
CA HIS A 45 -3.08 14.03 -7.79
C HIS A 45 -1.57 13.80 -7.62
N GLU A 46 -1.18 12.99 -6.63
CA GLU A 46 0.21 12.59 -6.37
C GLU A 46 0.80 11.82 -7.57
N SER A 47 0.09 10.84 -8.14
CA SER A 47 0.53 10.12 -9.35
C SER A 47 0.63 11.03 -10.58
N VAL A 48 -0.23 12.05 -10.73
CA VAL A 48 -0.11 13.02 -11.84
C VAL A 48 1.11 13.93 -11.65
N GLN A 49 1.47 14.29 -10.42
CA GLN A 49 2.74 14.98 -10.15
C GLN A 49 3.96 14.08 -10.42
N GLU A 50 3.89 12.79 -10.06
CA GLU A 50 4.94 11.79 -10.34
C GLU A 50 5.19 11.63 -11.84
N VAL A 51 4.12 11.54 -12.65
CA VAL A 51 4.21 11.47 -14.13
C VAL A 51 4.87 12.73 -14.71
N ASN A 52 4.53 13.92 -14.20
CA ASN A 52 5.19 15.16 -14.58
C ASN A 52 6.68 15.17 -14.18
N GLN A 53 7.02 14.63 -13.01
CA GLN A 53 8.40 14.55 -12.55
C GLN A 53 9.24 13.58 -13.40
N LEU A 54 8.66 12.44 -13.81
CA LEU A 54 9.28 11.49 -14.74
C LEU A 54 9.52 12.10 -16.13
N GLN A 55 8.60 12.93 -16.63
CA GLN A 55 8.80 13.67 -17.88
C GLN A 55 9.99 14.63 -17.78
N LEU A 56 10.07 15.42 -16.72
CA LEU A 56 11.19 16.34 -16.49
C LEU A 56 12.55 15.60 -16.33
N GLU A 57 12.57 14.42 -15.70
CA GLU A 57 13.77 13.58 -15.65
C GLU A 57 14.17 13.04 -17.03
N ALA A 58 13.20 12.63 -17.85
CA ALA A 58 13.42 12.14 -19.21
C ALA A 58 13.99 13.26 -20.11
N ASP A 59 13.41 14.45 -20.07
CA ASP A 59 13.84 15.62 -20.84
C ASP A 59 15.28 16.02 -20.44
N ALA A 60 15.55 16.14 -19.13
CA ALA A 60 16.88 16.44 -18.61
C ALA A 60 17.91 15.31 -18.83
N ALA A 61 17.49 14.08 -19.09
CA ALA A 61 18.37 13.01 -19.53
C ALA A 61 18.66 13.09 -21.04
N ALA A 62 17.66 13.45 -21.86
CA ALA A 62 17.83 13.65 -23.30
C ALA A 62 18.77 14.85 -23.62
N GLU A 63 18.69 15.95 -22.87
CA GLU A 63 19.62 17.09 -23.00
C GLU A 63 21.07 16.70 -22.67
N ARG A 64 21.29 15.90 -21.62
CA ARG A 64 22.64 15.43 -21.25
C ARG A 64 23.22 14.49 -22.30
N VAL A 65 22.39 13.64 -22.91
CA VAL A 65 22.80 12.80 -24.05
C VAL A 65 23.15 13.64 -25.28
N SER A 66 22.32 14.62 -25.65
CA SER A 66 22.55 15.43 -26.86
C SER A 66 23.74 16.37 -26.74
N THR A 67 24.07 16.81 -25.53
CA THR A 67 25.29 17.60 -25.23
C THR A 67 26.57 16.74 -25.10
N GLY A 68 26.47 15.41 -25.27
CA GLY A 68 27.63 14.50 -25.24
C GLY A 68 28.25 14.27 -23.86
N GLN A 69 27.56 14.64 -22.78
CA GLN A 69 28.09 14.61 -21.41
C GLN A 69 27.90 13.24 -20.71
N VAL A 70 27.65 12.18 -21.48
CA VAL A 70 26.97 10.97 -20.97
C VAL A 70 27.64 9.69 -21.48
N GLU A 71 28.31 8.99 -20.55
CA GLU A 71 28.63 7.56 -20.67
C GLU A 71 27.36 6.68 -20.54
N ASP A 72 26.31 7.24 -19.93
CA ASP A 72 25.12 6.54 -19.45
C ASP A 72 23.86 6.78 -20.34
N LEU A 73 24.00 6.52 -21.65
CA LEU A 73 22.89 6.58 -22.61
C LEU A 73 21.74 5.65 -22.20
N HIS A 74 22.08 4.56 -21.51
CA HIS A 74 21.13 3.54 -21.06
C HIS A 74 20.13 4.11 -20.05
N THR A 75 20.60 4.86 -19.04
CA THR A 75 19.73 5.53 -18.07
C THR A 75 18.79 6.55 -18.73
N ALA A 76 19.23 7.28 -19.76
CA ALA A 76 18.38 8.22 -20.49
C ALA A 76 17.25 7.51 -21.26
N VAL A 77 17.55 6.40 -21.94
CA VAL A 77 16.53 5.57 -22.62
C VAL A 77 15.53 4.99 -21.62
N ILE A 78 16.00 4.54 -20.44
CA ILE A 78 15.13 4.04 -19.37
C ILE A 78 14.22 5.16 -18.82
N ALA A 79 14.72 6.38 -18.63
CA ALA A 79 13.92 7.52 -18.17
C ALA A 79 12.80 7.86 -19.19
N MET A 80 13.14 7.96 -20.48
CA MET A 80 12.16 8.21 -21.54
C MET A 80 11.10 7.09 -21.63
N GLN A 81 11.48 5.81 -21.49
CA GLN A 81 10.52 4.70 -21.47
C GLN A 81 9.59 4.75 -20.25
N ARG A 82 10.10 5.11 -19.07
CA ARG A 82 9.28 5.28 -17.85
C ARG A 82 8.27 6.41 -18.00
N ALA A 83 8.70 7.58 -18.49
CA ALA A 83 7.82 8.72 -18.72
C ALA A 83 6.69 8.38 -19.70
N SER A 84 7.01 7.75 -20.84
CA SER A 84 6.00 7.31 -21.82
C SER A 84 4.97 6.35 -21.20
N LEU A 85 5.44 5.30 -20.51
CA LEU A 85 4.56 4.30 -19.91
C LEU A 85 3.67 4.88 -18.81
N ALA A 86 4.21 5.78 -17.98
CA ALA A 86 3.47 6.48 -16.94
C ALA A 86 2.40 7.44 -17.52
N LEU A 87 2.71 8.10 -18.63
CA LEU A 87 1.78 8.95 -19.36
C LEU A 87 0.65 8.13 -20.01
N ASP A 88 0.97 7.02 -20.69
CA ASP A 88 -0.01 6.11 -21.29
C ASP A 88 -0.97 5.51 -20.25
N LEU A 89 -0.45 5.13 -19.08
CA LEU A 89 -1.25 4.67 -17.94
C LEU A 89 -2.16 5.81 -17.42
N THR A 90 -1.64 7.03 -17.31
CA THR A 90 -2.40 8.20 -16.85
C THR A 90 -3.56 8.54 -17.80
N VAL A 91 -3.35 8.44 -19.12
CA VAL A 91 -4.41 8.63 -20.12
C VAL A 91 -5.50 7.56 -19.97
N GLN A 92 -5.12 6.29 -19.74
CA GLN A 92 -6.08 5.20 -19.50
C GLN A 92 -6.90 5.43 -18.22
N VAL A 93 -6.25 5.81 -17.11
CA VAL A 93 -6.92 6.13 -15.83
C VAL A 93 -7.87 7.33 -16.01
N ARG A 94 -7.43 8.40 -16.68
CA ARG A 94 -8.27 9.57 -16.98
C ARG A 94 -9.51 9.19 -17.78
N ASN A 95 -9.36 8.36 -18.82
CA ASN A 95 -10.47 7.91 -19.64
C ASN A 95 -11.46 7.04 -18.82
N LYS A 96 -10.96 6.12 -17.99
CA LYS A 96 -11.80 5.28 -17.13
C LYS A 96 -12.53 6.08 -16.04
N ALA A 97 -11.92 7.13 -15.49
CA ALA A 97 -12.60 8.06 -14.58
C ALA A 97 -13.75 8.83 -15.28
N ILE A 98 -13.54 9.26 -16.53
CA ILE A 98 -14.57 9.92 -17.35
C ILE A 98 -15.70 8.94 -17.71
N GLU A 99 -15.38 7.69 -18.07
CA GLU A 99 -16.36 6.63 -18.30
C GLU A 99 -17.22 6.36 -17.07
N ALA A 100 -16.60 6.17 -15.90
CA ALA A 100 -17.31 5.92 -14.64
C ALA A 100 -18.24 7.08 -14.25
N TYR A 101 -17.81 8.33 -14.46
CA TYR A 101 -18.67 9.50 -14.26
C TYR A 101 -19.88 9.52 -15.21
N GLN A 102 -19.67 9.22 -16.50
CA GLN A 102 -20.78 9.10 -17.46
C GLN A 102 -21.76 7.99 -17.09
N GLU A 103 -21.27 6.86 -16.59
CA GLU A 103 -22.12 5.71 -16.25
C GLU A 103 -22.98 5.99 -15.00
N ILE A 104 -22.40 6.63 -13.97
CA ILE A 104 -23.14 7.12 -12.80
C ILE A 104 -24.25 8.11 -13.20
N MET A 105 -23.99 8.95 -14.22
CA MET A 105 -25.01 9.85 -14.77
C MET A 105 -26.11 9.09 -15.53
N ARG A 106 -25.81 7.98 -16.22
CA ARG A 106 -26.81 7.17 -16.96
C ARG A 106 -27.70 6.33 -16.06
N MET A 107 -27.19 5.84 -14.93
CA MET A 107 -27.96 5.01 -13.98
C MET A 107 -29.04 5.78 -13.18
N GLN A 108 -29.16 7.10 -13.37
CA GLN A 108 -30.06 7.98 -12.59
C GLN A 108 -31.27 8.49 -13.40
N PHE A 109 -31.60 7.85 -14.53
CA PHE A 109 -32.72 8.18 -15.42
C PHE A 109 -33.54 6.94 -15.80
#